data_AF-A0A5K3FHE4-F1
#
_entry.id   AF-A0A5K3FHE4-F1
#
_cell.length_a   1.000
_cell.length_b   1.000
_cell.length_c   1.000
_cell.angle_alpha   90.00
_cell.angle_beta   90.00
_cell.angle_gamma   90.00
#
_symmetry.space_group_name_H-M   'P 1'
#
loop_
_entity.id
_entity.type
_entity.pdbx_description
1 polymer ?
#
loop_
_entity_poly.entity_id
_entity_poly.type
_entity_poly.pdbx_seq_one_letter_code
_entity_poly.pdbx_strand_id
1 'polypeptide(L)'
;MDLFNRFSSIIEESFHNDPSFLTIRDKAYQRLVNDTSFFSVKMPDSVRGAVKRLESRCPNLLAAFCDMLLRKSPTSRRLSSDEIMTRLKKILLVLKYVNSKDLFMEAHKAHLMRRLILETSADSELEELMVEKLREVGMPAELVNRLVRMFQDIKVSHDLTHEFHEKTKNNNLAAGADSLSGFLSSEMISIKILSSGTWLPRTLPKVSMALPPELEDFIPQIEDFYKQKHQGRQLIWQHHLSHGLVIYSPPQPTNHMEANGQPPHVELEMTTLQIVVLYAWRHRDFDQRLRLDSLLTATGLSDLELRKTLWSLSERPKMEQQIILYSPEVASEKDFTNETEFWINPSFGVCRSGRPPNRRRVNMIGRLQLTQTGCEEESLAIVQLRQLRVQEAVVRVMKIRKRLPFIEVYQQVICLLKDQFIPSKKMLKEVLEWLIERRYIERDSQQIDTFVYVS
;
A
#
# COMPACT_ATOMS: atom_id res chain seq x y z
N MET A 1 25.65 0.28 0.60
CA MET A 1 26.38 -0.60 -0.34
C MET A 1 27.79 -0.13 -0.58
N ASP A 2 28.01 1.15 -0.89
CA ASP A 2 29.38 1.67 -1.10
C ASP A 2 30.30 1.39 0.08
N LEU A 3 29.78 1.57 1.30
CA LEU A 3 30.50 1.21 2.53
C LEU A 3 30.81 -0.30 2.62
N PHE A 4 29.85 -1.17 2.28
CA PHE A 4 30.05 -2.62 2.27
C PHE A 4 31.15 -3.02 1.27
N ASN A 5 31.09 -2.47 0.05
CA ASN A 5 32.06 -2.76 -1.00
C ASN A 5 33.45 -2.26 -0.64
N ARG A 6 33.56 -1.03 -0.12
CA ARG A 6 34.82 -0.44 0.33
C ARG A 6 35.50 -1.32 1.38
N PHE A 7 34.78 -1.72 2.42
CA PHE A 7 35.35 -2.58 3.45
C PHE A 7 35.60 -4.02 2.97
N SER A 8 34.86 -4.49 1.98
CA SER A 8 35.12 -5.80 1.36
C SER A 8 36.41 -5.79 0.55
N SER A 9 36.65 -4.75 -0.27
CA SER A 9 37.92 -4.63 -1.03
C SER A 9 39.11 -4.41 -0.09
N ILE A 10 38.96 -3.66 1.02
CA ILE A 10 40.02 -3.55 2.04
C ILE A 10 40.36 -4.93 2.64
N ILE A 11 39.36 -5.76 2.95
CA ILE A 11 39.59 -7.10 3.53
C ILE A 11 40.22 -8.04 2.50
N GLU A 12 39.83 -7.93 1.25
CA GLU A 12 40.41 -8.70 0.16
C GLU A 12 41.87 -8.31 -0.08
N GLU A 13 42.15 -7.02 -0.26
CA GLU A 13 43.48 -6.50 -0.62
C GLU A 13 44.47 -6.51 0.54
N SER A 14 44.05 -6.09 1.73
CA SER A 14 44.96 -5.91 2.87
C SER A 14 45.01 -7.13 3.80
N PHE A 15 43.94 -7.92 3.85
CA PHE A 15 43.79 -9.03 4.79
C PHE A 15 43.57 -10.38 4.09
N HIS A 16 43.74 -10.46 2.77
CA HIS A 16 43.68 -11.70 1.97
C HIS A 16 42.42 -12.54 2.23
N ASN A 17 41.27 -11.89 2.41
CA ASN A 17 40.00 -12.54 2.74
C ASN A 17 40.02 -13.38 4.03
N ASP A 18 40.77 -12.94 5.05
CA ASP A 18 40.78 -13.58 6.35
C ASP A 18 39.33 -13.69 6.92
N PRO A 19 38.90 -14.90 7.32
CA PRO A 19 37.52 -15.17 7.74
C PRO A 19 37.13 -14.41 9.00
N SER A 20 38.08 -14.07 9.87
CA SER A 20 37.84 -13.29 11.09
C SER A 20 37.44 -11.86 10.73
N PHE A 21 38.15 -11.24 9.78
CA PHE A 21 37.82 -9.89 9.31
C PHE A 21 36.50 -9.85 8.54
N LEU A 22 36.21 -10.88 7.73
CA LEU A 22 34.89 -11.03 7.09
C LEU A 22 33.76 -11.12 8.14
N THR A 23 33.96 -11.92 9.20
CA THR A 23 33.00 -12.06 10.29
C THR A 23 32.79 -10.74 11.05
N ILE A 24 33.87 -9.98 11.29
CA ILE A 24 33.80 -8.67 11.95
C ILE A 24 33.07 -7.66 11.07
N ARG A 25 33.36 -7.62 9.77
CA ARG A 25 32.65 -6.77 8.79
C ARG A 25 31.16 -7.07 8.82
N ASP A 26 30.78 -8.34 8.77
CA ASP A 26 29.37 -8.74 8.72
C ASP A 26 28.63 -8.37 10.01
N LYS A 27 29.27 -8.57 11.17
CA LYS A 27 28.73 -8.11 12.47
C LYS A 27 28.62 -6.59 12.55
N ALA A 28 29.62 -5.86 12.06
CA ALA A 28 29.62 -4.39 12.06
C ALA A 28 28.53 -3.84 11.12
N TYR A 29 28.38 -4.45 9.95
CA TYR A 29 27.35 -4.07 8.98
C TYR A 29 25.94 -4.39 9.50
N GLN A 30 25.76 -5.53 10.17
CA GLN A 30 24.52 -5.86 10.87
C GLN A 30 24.18 -4.82 11.95
N ARG A 31 25.17 -4.37 12.74
CA ARG A 31 24.95 -3.30 13.73
C ARG A 31 24.55 -1.99 13.07
N LEU A 32 25.22 -1.61 11.98
CA LEU A 32 24.95 -0.37 11.25
C LEU A 32 23.53 -0.34 10.65
N VAL A 33 23.13 -1.41 9.97
CA VAL A 33 21.80 -1.51 9.30
C VAL A 33 20.66 -1.49 10.32
N ASN A 34 20.89 -2.05 11.51
CA ASN A 34 19.91 -2.10 12.59
C ASN A 34 20.08 -0.97 13.62
N ASP A 35 20.92 0.03 13.33
CA ASP A 35 21.08 1.18 14.22
C ASP A 35 19.80 2.01 14.29
N THR A 36 19.49 2.50 15.48
CA THR A 36 18.27 3.26 15.81
C THR A 36 18.56 4.71 16.13
N SER A 37 19.83 5.13 16.14
CA SER A 37 20.26 6.49 16.46
C SER A 37 19.73 7.54 15.47
N PHE A 38 19.77 7.25 14.16
CA PHE A 38 19.36 8.19 13.11
C PHE A 38 18.04 7.80 12.43
N PHE A 39 17.93 6.54 12.00
CA PHE A 39 16.79 6.06 11.22
C PHE A 39 15.95 5.12 12.06
N SER A 40 15.04 5.67 12.87
CA SER A 40 14.18 4.87 13.74
C SER A 40 12.68 5.05 13.45
N VAL A 41 11.94 4.00 13.78
CA VAL A 41 10.48 3.95 13.83
C VAL A 41 10.08 3.56 15.25
N LYS A 42 9.06 4.24 15.77
CA LYS A 42 8.47 3.90 17.07
C LYS A 42 7.44 2.80 16.88
N MET A 43 7.77 1.60 17.33
CA MET A 43 6.87 0.45 17.33
C MET A 43 6.25 0.27 18.72
N PRO A 44 4.94 0.01 18.85
CA PRO A 44 4.35 -0.42 20.12
C PRO A 44 5.05 -1.69 20.63
N ASP A 45 5.42 -1.74 21.90
CA ASP A 45 6.11 -2.92 22.47
C ASP A 45 5.11 -4.04 22.81
N SER A 46 3.84 -3.68 23.04
CA SER A 46 2.72 -4.59 23.26
C SER A 46 1.42 -3.90 22.82
N VAL A 47 0.41 -4.70 22.47
CA VAL A 47 -0.94 -4.22 22.14
C VAL A 47 -1.57 -3.42 23.30
N ARG A 48 -1.18 -3.71 24.54
CA ARG A 48 -1.66 -3.01 25.76
C ARG A 48 -0.63 -2.04 26.35
N GLY A 49 0.56 -1.94 25.77
CA GLY A 49 1.69 -1.21 26.36
C GLY A 49 1.78 0.23 25.87
N ALA A 50 1.85 1.20 26.78
CA ALA A 50 2.13 2.60 26.47
C ALA A 50 3.57 2.87 25.98
N VAL A 51 4.49 1.91 26.23
CA VAL A 51 5.91 2.04 25.89
C VAL A 51 6.12 1.72 24.40
N LYS A 52 6.65 2.69 23.66
CA LYS A 52 7.06 2.53 22.25
C LYS A 52 8.56 2.22 22.19
N ARG A 53 8.94 1.15 21.50
CA ARG A 53 10.34 0.76 21.25
C ARG A 53 10.82 1.34 19.93
N LEU A 54 12.09 1.72 19.86
CA LEU A 54 12.72 2.14 18.62
C LEU A 54 13.22 0.91 17.85
N GLU A 55 12.82 0.81 16.59
CA GLU A 55 13.36 -0.13 15.62
C GLU A 55 13.93 0.61 14.42
N SER A 56 14.86 -0.01 13.69
CA SER A 56 15.45 0.61 12.49
C SER A 56 14.39 0.83 11.42
N ARG A 57 14.39 2.02 10.81
CA ARG A 57 13.56 2.39 9.65
C ARG A 57 14.14 1.89 8.34
N CYS A 58 15.36 1.32 8.36
CA CYS A 58 16.02 0.78 7.18
C CYS A 58 15.14 -0.18 6.35
N PRO A 59 14.38 -1.13 6.94
CA PRO A 59 13.52 -2.04 6.16
C PRO A 59 12.50 -1.29 5.28
N ASN A 60 11.82 -0.29 5.84
CA ASN A 60 10.84 0.53 5.10
C ASN A 60 11.50 1.35 3.99
N LEU A 61 12.70 1.89 4.24
CA LEU A 61 13.46 2.64 3.24
C LEU A 61 13.93 1.75 2.09
N LEU A 62 14.39 0.52 2.40
CA LEU A 62 14.74 -0.47 1.38
C LEU A 62 13.52 -0.84 0.54
N ALA A 63 12.36 -1.06 1.16
CA ALA A 63 11.11 -1.35 0.45
C ALA A 63 10.66 -0.18 -0.44
N ALA A 64 10.79 1.07 0.04
CA ALA A 64 10.49 2.27 -0.74
C ALA A 64 11.47 2.48 -1.91
N PHE A 65 12.73 2.13 -1.72
CA PHE A 65 13.73 2.16 -2.78
C PHE A 65 13.45 1.08 -3.85
N CYS A 66 13.06 -0.13 -3.44
CA CYS A 66 12.54 -1.16 -4.37
C CYS A 66 11.34 -0.64 -5.16
N ASP A 67 10.37 0.01 -4.50
CA ASP A 67 9.20 0.59 -5.18
C ASP A 67 9.60 1.63 -6.24
N MET A 68 10.54 2.52 -5.90
CA MET A 68 11.02 3.53 -6.85
C MET A 68 11.66 2.92 -8.10
N LEU A 69 12.36 1.79 -7.96
CA LEU A 69 12.99 1.07 -9.08
C LEU A 69 11.97 0.30 -9.93
N LEU A 70 10.98 -0.34 -9.29
CA LEU A 70 9.99 -1.21 -9.95
C LEU A 70 8.78 -0.44 -10.51
N ARG A 71 8.51 0.78 -10.04
CA ARG A 71 7.43 1.63 -10.58
C ARG A 71 7.87 2.37 -11.84
N LYS A 72 6.96 2.58 -12.78
CA LYS A 72 7.05 3.54 -13.89
C LYS A 72 7.33 4.94 -13.31
N SER A 73 8.59 5.33 -13.28
CA SER A 73 9.06 6.58 -12.68
C SER A 73 10.13 7.22 -13.54
N PRO A 74 10.39 8.53 -13.41
CA PRO A 74 11.50 9.17 -14.12
C PRO A 74 12.84 8.49 -13.86
N THR A 75 12.99 7.86 -12.69
CA THR A 75 14.19 7.12 -12.31
C THR A 75 14.29 5.79 -13.04
N SER A 76 13.23 4.97 -13.08
CA SER A 76 13.27 3.69 -13.77
C SER A 76 13.39 3.85 -15.30
N ARG A 77 12.84 4.93 -15.87
CA ARG A 77 13.01 5.24 -17.31
C ARG A 77 14.45 5.58 -17.72
N ARG A 78 15.32 5.92 -16.77
CA ARG A 78 16.73 6.27 -17.01
C ARG A 78 17.68 5.08 -16.84
N LEU A 79 17.16 3.93 -16.41
CA LEU A 79 17.95 2.74 -16.08
C LEU A 79 17.54 1.60 -17.01
N SER A 80 18.48 0.75 -17.39
CA SER A 80 18.15 -0.51 -18.09
C SER A 80 17.58 -1.54 -17.11
N SER A 81 16.88 -2.56 -17.63
CA SER A 81 16.38 -3.67 -16.82
C SER A 81 17.50 -4.41 -16.07
N ASP A 82 18.69 -4.54 -16.68
CA ASP A 82 19.87 -5.14 -16.05
C ASP A 82 20.45 -4.31 -14.90
N GLU A 83 20.47 -2.98 -15.06
CA GLU A 83 20.89 -2.07 -14.00
C GLU A 83 19.92 -2.11 -12.82
N ILE A 84 18.62 -2.15 -13.10
CA ILE A 84 17.57 -2.30 -12.09
C ILE A 84 17.78 -3.63 -11.34
N MET A 85 17.94 -4.74 -12.07
CA MET A 85 18.18 -6.05 -11.48
C MET A 85 19.43 -6.06 -10.59
N THR A 86 20.52 -5.42 -11.04
CA THR A 86 21.76 -5.30 -10.27
C THR A 86 21.54 -4.50 -8.98
N ARG A 87 20.76 -3.42 -9.03
CA ARG A 87 20.39 -2.63 -7.84
C ARG A 87 19.49 -3.43 -6.90
N LEU A 88 18.55 -4.22 -7.41
CA LEU A 88 17.71 -5.10 -6.60
C LEU A 88 18.54 -6.17 -5.88
N LYS A 89 19.49 -6.84 -6.58
CA LYS A 89 20.43 -7.79 -5.96
C LYS A 89 21.23 -7.16 -4.81
N LYS A 90 21.66 -5.90 -4.99
CA LYS A 90 22.35 -5.13 -3.95
C LYS A 90 21.46 -4.86 -2.74
N ILE A 91 20.17 -4.53 -2.94
CA ILE A 91 19.20 -4.35 -1.84
C ILE A 91 19.02 -5.65 -1.06
N LEU A 92 18.89 -6.77 -1.76
CA LEU A 92 18.72 -8.08 -1.16
C LEU A 92 19.93 -8.50 -0.32
N LEU A 93 21.14 -8.09 -0.70
CA LEU A 93 22.32 -8.27 0.13
C LEU A 93 22.21 -7.50 1.45
N VAL A 94 21.77 -6.23 1.43
CA VAL A 94 21.55 -5.45 2.64
C VAL A 94 20.46 -6.07 3.51
N LEU A 95 19.39 -6.58 2.88
CA LEU A 95 18.25 -7.21 3.55
C LEU A 95 18.64 -8.45 4.38
N LYS A 96 19.74 -9.15 4.02
CA LYS A 96 20.28 -10.26 4.83
C LYS A 96 20.71 -9.83 6.22
N TYR A 97 21.15 -8.58 6.38
CA TYR A 97 21.63 -8.01 7.64
C TYR A 97 20.54 -7.31 8.44
N VAL A 98 19.31 -7.22 7.92
CA VAL A 98 18.18 -6.61 8.62
C VAL A 98 17.59 -7.60 9.62
N ASN A 99 17.33 -7.15 10.85
CA ASN A 99 16.68 -7.96 11.89
C ASN A 99 15.16 -8.00 11.71
N SER A 100 14.52 -6.85 11.50
CA SER A 100 13.05 -6.72 11.33
C SER A 100 12.66 -6.82 9.84
N LYS A 101 12.83 -8.01 9.26
CA LYS A 101 12.51 -8.30 7.84
C LYS A 101 11.01 -8.24 7.57
N ASP A 102 10.19 -8.50 8.57
CA ASP A 102 8.73 -8.36 8.52
C ASP A 102 8.27 -6.93 8.15
N LEU A 103 8.94 -5.90 8.67
CA LEU A 103 8.69 -4.50 8.29
C LEU A 103 8.96 -4.25 6.79
N PHE A 104 10.03 -4.86 6.25
CA PHE A 104 10.30 -4.79 4.81
C PHE A 104 9.21 -5.49 4.02
N MET A 105 8.81 -6.70 4.42
CA MET A 105 7.81 -7.49 3.70
C MET A 105 6.45 -6.81 3.68
N GLU A 106 6.00 -6.23 4.79
CA GLU A 106 4.72 -5.52 4.85
C GLU A 106 4.75 -4.26 3.97
N ALA A 107 5.81 -3.46 4.05
CA ALA A 107 5.98 -2.28 3.21
C ALA A 107 6.10 -2.64 1.72
N HIS A 108 6.84 -3.72 1.39
CA HIS A 108 7.00 -4.19 0.02
C HIS A 108 5.68 -4.72 -0.55
N LYS A 109 4.91 -5.48 0.23
CA LYS A 109 3.56 -5.94 -0.11
C LYS A 109 2.63 -4.76 -0.41
N ALA A 110 2.62 -3.74 0.47
CA ALA A 110 1.80 -2.55 0.27
C ALA A 110 2.18 -1.79 -1.01
N HIS A 111 3.48 -1.69 -1.33
CA HIS A 111 3.92 -1.10 -2.59
C HIS A 111 3.54 -1.95 -3.81
N LEU A 112 3.74 -3.27 -3.76
CA LEU A 112 3.35 -4.17 -4.85
C LEU A 112 1.84 -4.11 -5.11
N MET A 113 1.03 -4.14 -4.06
CA MET A 113 -0.42 -3.96 -4.15
C MET A 113 -0.79 -2.71 -4.95
N ARG A 114 -0.23 -1.55 -4.56
CA ARG A 114 -0.50 -0.28 -5.26
C ARG A 114 -0.09 -0.36 -6.73
N ARG A 115 1.09 -0.92 -7.03
CA ARG A 115 1.58 -1.03 -8.40
C ARG A 115 0.71 -1.92 -9.27
N LEU A 116 0.22 -3.03 -8.73
CA LEU A 116 -0.68 -3.95 -9.43
C LEU A 116 -2.10 -3.38 -9.61
N ILE A 117 -2.65 -2.70 -8.60
CA ILE A 117 -3.99 -2.08 -8.71
C ILE A 117 -3.96 -0.91 -9.70
N LEU A 118 -2.92 -0.08 -9.66
CA LEU A 118 -2.77 1.08 -10.55
C LEU A 118 -2.08 0.78 -11.88
N GLU A 119 -1.62 -0.45 -12.11
CA GLU A 119 -0.86 -0.84 -13.32
C GLU A 119 0.36 0.04 -13.60
N THR A 120 1.02 0.46 -12.52
CA THR A 120 2.17 1.36 -12.54
C THR A 120 3.51 0.63 -12.47
N SER A 121 3.54 -0.70 -12.55
CA SER A 121 4.78 -1.48 -12.66
C SER A 121 5.52 -1.14 -13.96
N ALA A 122 6.83 -0.93 -13.88
CA ALA A 122 7.68 -0.62 -15.03
C ALA A 122 7.86 -1.84 -15.95
N ASP A 123 8.03 -3.02 -15.34
CA ASP A 123 8.29 -4.28 -16.01
C ASP A 123 7.70 -5.40 -15.13
N SER A 124 6.82 -6.22 -15.71
CA SER A 124 6.17 -7.33 -15.01
C SER A 124 7.12 -8.48 -14.71
N GLU A 125 8.11 -8.73 -15.57
CA GLU A 125 9.07 -9.83 -15.39
C GLU A 125 10.01 -9.54 -14.22
N LEU A 126 10.44 -8.27 -14.08
CA LEU A 126 11.25 -7.85 -12.94
C LEU A 126 10.50 -7.94 -11.60
N GLU A 127 9.18 -7.76 -11.60
CA GLU A 127 8.35 -7.93 -10.41
C GLU A 127 8.29 -9.39 -9.99
N GLU A 128 8.03 -10.30 -10.93
CA GLU A 128 8.02 -11.76 -10.66
C GLU A 128 9.41 -12.24 -10.21
N LEU A 129 10.48 -11.78 -10.88
CA LEU A 129 11.87 -12.09 -10.52
C LEU A 129 12.22 -11.57 -9.11
N MET A 130 11.78 -10.37 -8.74
CA MET A 130 12.03 -9.82 -7.40
C MET A 130 11.42 -10.72 -6.32
N VAL A 131 10.20 -11.23 -6.52
CA VAL A 131 9.54 -12.15 -5.59
C VAL A 131 10.27 -13.50 -5.52
N GLU A 132 10.76 -14.01 -6.64
CA GLU A 132 11.63 -15.18 -6.66
C GLU A 132 12.93 -14.94 -5.87
N LYS A 133 13.57 -13.78 -6.04
CA LYS A 133 14.79 -13.46 -5.28
C LYS A 133 14.55 -13.27 -3.79
N LEU A 134 13.36 -12.80 -3.37
CA LEU A 134 12.99 -12.77 -1.95
C LEU A 134 12.94 -14.18 -1.35
N ARG A 135 12.46 -15.17 -2.12
CA ARG A 135 12.50 -16.59 -1.73
C ARG A 135 13.93 -17.07 -1.52
N GLU A 136 14.84 -16.76 -2.45
CA GLU A 136 16.26 -17.16 -2.37
C GLU A 136 17.00 -16.57 -1.16
N VAL A 137 16.62 -15.37 -0.73
CA VAL A 137 17.22 -14.68 0.44
C VAL A 137 16.76 -15.29 1.77
N GLY A 138 15.83 -16.24 1.75
CA GLY A 138 15.30 -16.90 2.94
C GLY A 138 14.17 -16.12 3.61
N MET A 139 13.43 -15.31 2.84
CA MET A 139 12.17 -14.75 3.36
C MET A 139 11.16 -15.88 3.62
N PRO A 140 10.27 -15.75 4.62
CA PRO A 140 9.29 -16.78 4.92
C PRO A 140 8.43 -17.14 3.72
N ALA A 141 8.38 -18.44 3.38
CA ALA A 141 7.65 -18.94 2.22
C ALA A 141 6.17 -18.52 2.22
N GLU A 142 5.52 -18.46 3.39
CA GLU A 142 4.13 -18.02 3.51
C GLU A 142 3.92 -16.59 3.00
N LEU A 143 4.84 -15.66 3.30
CA LEU A 143 4.73 -14.27 2.87
C LEU A 143 5.01 -14.14 1.36
N VAL A 144 6.03 -14.85 0.87
CA VAL A 144 6.37 -14.88 -0.55
C VAL A 144 5.22 -15.46 -1.38
N ASN A 145 4.60 -16.55 -0.93
CA ASN A 145 3.48 -17.18 -1.60
C ASN A 145 2.25 -16.26 -1.69
N ARG A 146 2.06 -15.35 -0.72
CA ARG A 146 1.03 -14.31 -0.81
C ARG A 146 1.32 -13.34 -1.95
N LEU A 147 2.58 -12.89 -2.12
CA LEU A 147 2.96 -12.02 -3.24
C LEU A 147 2.77 -12.72 -4.59
N VAL A 148 3.15 -14.00 -4.70
CA VAL A 148 2.93 -14.80 -5.90
C VAL A 148 1.43 -14.89 -6.23
N ARG A 149 0.58 -15.12 -5.22
CA ARG A 149 -0.87 -15.16 -5.39
C ARG A 149 -1.44 -13.81 -5.86
N MET A 150 -0.84 -12.67 -5.49
CA MET A 150 -1.29 -11.37 -6.00
C MET A 150 -1.16 -11.28 -7.53
N PHE A 151 -0.09 -11.80 -8.13
CA PHE A 151 0.02 -11.83 -9.60
C PHE A 151 -1.03 -12.74 -10.26
N GLN A 152 -1.32 -13.89 -9.63
CA GLN A 152 -2.35 -14.81 -10.12
C GLN A 152 -3.74 -14.17 -10.04
N ASP A 153 -4.07 -13.51 -8.93
CA ASP A 153 -5.34 -12.82 -8.74
C ASP A 153 -5.54 -11.72 -9.79
N ILE A 154 -4.49 -10.98 -10.17
CA ILE A 154 -4.58 -9.97 -11.24
C ILE A 154 -4.90 -10.60 -12.59
N LYS A 155 -4.23 -11.71 -12.95
CA LYS A 155 -4.50 -12.44 -14.20
C LYS A 155 -5.95 -12.92 -14.25
N VAL A 156 -6.42 -13.58 -13.18
CA VAL A 156 -7.82 -14.03 -13.06
C VAL A 156 -8.81 -12.87 -13.12
N SER A 157 -8.47 -11.74 -12.52
CA SER A 157 -9.34 -10.56 -12.54
C SER A 157 -9.47 -9.91 -13.92
N HIS A 158 -8.41 -9.95 -14.73
CA HIS A 158 -8.46 -9.49 -16.11
C HIS A 158 -9.43 -10.37 -16.93
N ASP A 159 -9.35 -11.69 -16.76
CA ASP A 159 -10.26 -12.63 -17.43
C ASP A 159 -11.72 -12.40 -17.02
N LEU A 160 -11.97 -12.17 -15.73
CA LEU A 160 -13.30 -11.82 -15.22
C LEU A 160 -13.84 -10.50 -15.81
N THR A 161 -12.98 -9.51 -16.02
CA THR A 161 -13.35 -8.23 -16.64
C THR A 161 -13.75 -8.44 -18.11
N HIS A 162 -12.95 -9.20 -18.86
CA HIS A 162 -13.26 -9.53 -20.25
C HIS A 162 -14.59 -10.29 -20.38
N GLU A 163 -14.81 -11.31 -19.54
CA GLU A 163 -16.06 -12.05 -19.53
C GLU A 163 -17.27 -11.18 -19.16
N PHE A 164 -17.10 -10.22 -18.24
CA PHE A 164 -18.15 -9.27 -17.89
C PHE A 164 -18.53 -8.40 -19.10
N HIS A 165 -17.54 -7.84 -19.81
CA HIS A 165 -17.80 -7.04 -21.01
C HIS A 165 -18.54 -7.83 -22.10
N GLU A 166 -18.11 -9.07 -22.37
CA GLU A 166 -18.75 -9.94 -23.35
C GLU A 166 -20.22 -10.21 -22.99
N LYS A 167 -20.50 -10.48 -21.71
CA LYS A 167 -21.87 -10.72 -21.24
C LYS A 167 -22.75 -9.47 -21.36
N THR A 168 -22.23 -8.31 -20.97
CA THR A 168 -22.98 -7.05 -21.05
C THR A 168 -23.25 -6.65 -22.50
N LYS A 169 -22.28 -6.87 -23.40
CA LYS A 169 -22.45 -6.65 -24.84
C LYS A 169 -23.56 -7.54 -25.42
N ASN A 170 -23.56 -8.83 -25.08
CA ASN A 170 -24.57 -9.78 -25.55
C ASN A 170 -25.97 -9.46 -25.01
N ASN A 171 -26.08 -9.03 -23.76
CA ASN A 171 -27.36 -8.60 -23.18
C ASN A 171 -27.90 -7.33 -23.85
N ASN A 172 -27.04 -6.35 -24.14
CA ASN A 172 -27.44 -5.13 -24.83
C ASN A 172 -27.90 -5.41 -26.28
N LEU A 173 -27.25 -6.36 -26.96
CA LEU A 173 -27.67 -6.83 -28.29
C LEU A 173 -28.99 -7.61 -28.25
N ALA A 174 -29.23 -8.41 -27.22
CA ALA A 174 -30.46 -9.20 -27.05
C ALA A 174 -31.67 -8.35 -26.63
N ALA A 175 -31.45 -7.22 -25.94
CA ALA A 175 -32.50 -6.33 -25.46
C ALA A 175 -33.07 -5.38 -26.53
N GLY A 176 -32.58 -5.43 -27.79
CA GLY A 176 -33.09 -4.57 -28.87
C GLY A 176 -33.03 -3.07 -28.55
N ALA A 177 -32.08 -2.67 -27.71
CA ALA A 177 -32.09 -1.41 -26.99
C ALA A 177 -31.09 -0.40 -27.58
N ASP A 178 -31.60 0.45 -28.47
CA ASP A 178 -31.10 1.83 -28.69
C ASP A 178 -31.38 2.75 -27.48
N SER A 179 -31.39 2.20 -26.25
CA SER A 179 -31.73 2.97 -25.04
C SER A 179 -30.48 3.30 -24.23
N LEU A 180 -29.91 4.46 -24.53
CA LEU A 180 -29.66 5.56 -23.56
C LEU A 180 -29.33 5.17 -22.09
N SER A 181 -28.42 4.24 -21.82
CA SER A 181 -27.89 4.05 -20.46
C SER A 181 -26.57 4.81 -20.27
N GLY A 182 -26.68 6.12 -20.08
CA GLY A 182 -25.65 6.93 -19.43
C GLY A 182 -24.37 7.21 -20.23
N PHE A 183 -23.69 8.29 -19.85
CA PHE A 183 -22.42 8.78 -20.42
C PHE A 183 -21.25 7.76 -20.32
N LEU A 184 -21.42 6.63 -19.61
CA LEU A 184 -20.40 5.63 -19.34
C LEU A 184 -20.82 4.28 -19.96
N SER A 185 -20.09 3.82 -20.97
CA SER A 185 -20.30 2.48 -21.53
C SER A 185 -19.67 1.42 -20.61
N SER A 186 -20.26 0.22 -20.59
CA SER A 186 -19.71 -0.90 -19.81
C SER A 186 -18.27 -1.23 -20.14
N GLU A 187 -17.78 -0.88 -21.34
CA GLU A 187 -16.40 -1.08 -21.81
C GLU A 187 -15.39 -0.13 -21.13
N MET A 188 -15.85 0.95 -20.50
CA MET A 188 -14.98 1.92 -19.79
C MET A 188 -14.63 1.48 -18.36
N ILE A 189 -15.25 0.42 -17.84
CA ILE A 189 -15.09 -0.02 -16.45
C ILE A 189 -14.21 -1.26 -16.37
N SER A 190 -13.03 -1.11 -15.77
CA SER A 190 -12.16 -2.24 -15.43
C SER A 190 -12.44 -2.74 -14.01
N ILE A 191 -12.72 -4.03 -13.84
CA ILE A 191 -13.11 -4.62 -12.56
C ILE A 191 -11.95 -5.40 -11.95
N LYS A 192 -11.57 -5.06 -10.72
CA LYS A 192 -10.51 -5.78 -9.98
C LYS A 192 -11.10 -6.61 -8.83
N ILE A 193 -11.38 -7.90 -9.10
CA ILE A 193 -11.87 -8.85 -8.09
C ILE A 193 -10.69 -9.67 -7.55
N LEU A 194 -10.34 -9.43 -6.29
CA LEU A 194 -9.10 -9.92 -5.68
C LEU A 194 -9.37 -10.68 -4.37
N SER A 195 -8.48 -11.60 -3.98
CA SER A 195 -8.68 -12.38 -2.76
C SER A 195 -8.43 -11.55 -1.48
N SER A 196 -9.47 -11.31 -0.69
CA SER A 196 -9.40 -10.45 0.50
C SER A 196 -8.28 -10.85 1.48
N GLY A 197 -8.10 -12.15 1.75
CA GLY A 197 -7.08 -12.66 2.68
C GLY A 197 -5.62 -12.49 2.23
N THR A 198 -5.38 -12.23 0.93
CA THR A 198 -4.02 -12.02 0.39
C THR A 198 -3.71 -10.54 0.32
N TRP A 199 -4.66 -9.75 -0.20
CA TRP A 199 -4.47 -8.34 -0.49
C TRP A 199 -4.64 -7.52 0.76
N LEU A 200 -5.82 -7.57 1.38
CA LEU A 200 -6.20 -6.61 2.39
C LEU A 200 -5.56 -6.92 3.76
N PRO A 201 -5.34 -5.89 4.59
CA PRO A 201 -4.98 -6.09 5.99
C PRO A 201 -6.13 -6.79 6.74
N ARG A 202 -5.82 -7.44 7.88
CA ARG A 202 -6.84 -8.12 8.70
C ARG A 202 -7.91 -7.16 9.21
N THR A 203 -7.53 -5.91 9.50
CA THR A 203 -8.42 -4.83 9.90
C THR A 203 -8.64 -3.91 8.70
N LEU A 204 -9.82 -3.98 8.10
CA LEU A 204 -10.19 -3.13 6.97
C LEU A 204 -10.49 -1.72 7.44
N PRO A 205 -9.95 -0.68 6.77
CA PRO A 205 -10.40 0.69 7.01
C PRO A 205 -11.86 0.80 6.59
N LYS A 206 -12.69 1.37 7.48
CA LYS A 206 -14.09 1.67 7.18
C LYS A 206 -14.13 3.02 6.45
N VAL A 207 -14.09 2.97 5.12
CA VAL A 207 -14.29 4.15 4.28
C VAL A 207 -15.74 4.13 3.78
N SER A 208 -16.54 5.09 4.25
CA SER A 208 -17.87 5.35 3.70
C SER A 208 -17.77 6.47 2.67
N MET A 209 -18.52 6.36 1.58
CA MET A 209 -18.50 7.33 0.50
C MET A 209 -19.76 7.20 -0.35
N ALA A 210 -20.33 8.35 -0.73
CA ALA A 210 -21.44 8.45 -1.66
C ALA A 210 -20.88 8.43 -3.09
N LEU A 211 -21.07 7.31 -3.80
CA LEU A 211 -20.59 7.19 -5.17
C LEU A 211 -21.47 8.01 -6.12
N PRO A 212 -20.91 8.48 -7.25
CA PRO A 212 -21.72 8.94 -8.36
C PRO A 212 -22.74 7.85 -8.77
N PRO A 213 -24.01 8.21 -9.04
CA PRO A 213 -25.03 7.26 -9.47
C PRO A 213 -24.59 6.46 -10.70
N GLU A 214 -23.85 7.08 -11.62
CA GLU A 214 -23.36 6.40 -12.81
C GLU A 214 -22.34 5.30 -12.52
N LEU A 215 -21.68 5.31 -11.36
CA LEU A 215 -20.82 4.21 -10.89
C LEU A 215 -21.59 3.24 -10.00
N GLU A 216 -22.55 3.74 -9.22
CA GLU A 216 -23.39 2.95 -8.33
C GLU A 216 -24.26 1.95 -9.10
N ASP A 217 -24.78 2.33 -10.28
CA ASP A 217 -25.60 1.49 -11.14
C ASP A 217 -24.89 0.20 -11.62
N PHE A 218 -23.56 0.20 -11.66
CA PHE A 218 -22.78 -0.99 -12.06
C PHE A 218 -22.54 -1.97 -10.90
N ILE A 219 -22.63 -1.53 -9.65
CA ILE A 219 -22.42 -2.38 -8.47
C ILE A 219 -23.32 -3.64 -8.49
N PRO A 220 -24.66 -3.51 -8.58
CA PRO A 220 -25.53 -4.70 -8.59
C PRO A 220 -25.28 -5.60 -9.80
N GLN A 221 -24.99 -5.01 -10.97
CA GLN A 221 -24.70 -5.78 -12.19
C GLN A 221 -23.45 -6.66 -12.04
N ILE A 222 -22.39 -6.11 -11.42
CA ILE A 222 -21.13 -6.82 -11.16
C ILE A 222 -21.35 -7.90 -10.09
N GLU A 223 -22.12 -7.59 -9.05
CA GLU A 223 -22.45 -8.57 -8.01
C GLU A 223 -23.23 -9.75 -8.56
N ASP A 224 -24.25 -9.51 -9.40
CA ASP A 224 -25.06 -10.56 -9.97
C ASP A 224 -24.28 -11.39 -10.98
N PHE A 225 -23.42 -10.76 -11.80
CA PHE A 225 -22.45 -11.46 -12.63
C PHE A 225 -21.57 -12.39 -11.81
N TYR A 226 -21.00 -11.90 -10.71
CA TYR A 226 -20.09 -12.67 -9.87
C TYR A 226 -20.80 -13.80 -9.12
N LYS A 227 -21.99 -13.55 -8.56
CA LYS A 227 -22.82 -14.54 -7.84
C LYS A 227 -23.21 -15.71 -8.75
N GLN A 228 -23.52 -15.45 -10.02
CA GLN A 228 -23.87 -16.50 -10.98
C GLN A 228 -22.68 -17.44 -11.27
N LYS A 229 -21.45 -16.90 -11.32
CA LYS A 229 -20.24 -17.70 -11.57
C LYS A 229 -19.68 -18.37 -10.31
N HIS A 230 -19.83 -17.72 -9.15
CA HIS A 230 -19.22 -18.14 -7.90
C HIS A 230 -20.23 -18.18 -6.74
N GLN A 231 -20.84 -19.35 -6.56
CA GLN A 231 -21.74 -19.60 -5.44
C GLN A 231 -20.97 -19.63 -4.10
N GLY A 232 -21.57 -19.06 -3.05
CA GLY A 232 -21.01 -19.05 -1.70
C GLY A 232 -19.91 -18.01 -1.45
N ARG A 233 -19.65 -17.10 -2.40
CA ARG A 233 -18.72 -15.97 -2.23
C ARG A 233 -19.49 -14.66 -2.14
N GLN A 234 -18.93 -13.70 -1.40
CA GLN A 234 -19.45 -12.34 -1.29
C GLN A 234 -18.37 -11.33 -1.65
N LEU A 235 -18.75 -10.28 -2.37
CA LEU A 235 -17.87 -9.18 -2.71
C LEU A 235 -17.85 -8.15 -1.57
N ILE A 236 -16.66 -7.59 -1.31
CA ILE A 236 -16.47 -6.49 -0.39
C ILE A 236 -15.83 -5.36 -1.20
N TRP A 237 -16.56 -4.28 -1.40
CA TRP A 237 -16.10 -3.16 -2.20
C TRP A 237 -15.06 -2.33 -1.45
N GLN A 238 -13.97 -1.97 -2.14
CA GLN A 238 -12.84 -1.19 -1.60
C GLN A 238 -12.62 0.05 -2.46
N HIS A 239 -13.59 0.97 -2.47
CA HIS A 239 -13.59 2.14 -3.36
C HIS A 239 -12.39 3.07 -3.16
N HIS A 240 -11.80 3.13 -1.96
CA HIS A 240 -10.59 3.91 -1.69
C HIS A 240 -9.34 3.40 -2.44
N LEU A 241 -9.36 2.16 -2.94
CA LEU A 241 -8.30 1.59 -3.80
C LEU A 241 -8.57 1.79 -5.30
N SER A 242 -9.78 2.23 -5.65
CA SER A 242 -10.21 2.44 -7.03
C SER A 242 -9.71 3.78 -7.58
N HIS A 243 -9.54 3.83 -8.89
CA HIS A 243 -9.13 5.01 -9.62
C HIS A 243 -9.84 5.04 -10.99
N GLY A 244 -9.87 6.21 -11.62
CA GLY A 244 -10.51 6.38 -12.92
C GLY A 244 -9.98 7.60 -13.66
N LEU A 245 -10.38 7.71 -14.92
CA LEU A 245 -10.12 8.86 -15.78
C LEU A 245 -11.36 9.76 -15.79
N VAL A 246 -11.19 11.03 -15.47
CA VAL A 246 -12.23 12.06 -15.53
C VAL A 246 -11.86 13.06 -16.61
N ILE A 247 -12.79 13.35 -17.52
CA ILE A 247 -12.62 14.40 -18.52
C ILE A 247 -13.16 15.69 -17.92
N TYR A 248 -12.28 16.67 -17.75
CA TYR A 248 -12.63 18.02 -17.29
C TYR A 248 -12.68 18.99 -18.47
N SER A 249 -13.81 19.65 -18.62
CA SER A 249 -14.03 20.69 -19.63
C SER A 249 -14.09 22.06 -18.94
N PRO A 250 -13.15 22.98 -19.20
CA PRO A 250 -13.14 24.31 -18.60
C PRO A 250 -14.31 25.17 -19.12
N PRO A 251 -14.79 26.13 -18.31
CA PRO A 251 -15.97 26.93 -18.62
C PRO A 251 -15.81 27.95 -19.76
N GLN A 252 -14.58 28.36 -20.11
CA GLN A 252 -14.36 29.36 -21.16
C GLN A 252 -14.23 28.69 -22.54
N PRO A 253 -15.08 29.04 -23.53
CA PRO A 253 -14.76 28.82 -24.92
C PRO A 253 -13.63 29.79 -25.27
N THR A 254 -12.39 29.32 -25.26
CA THR A 254 -11.38 30.02 -26.03
C THR A 254 -11.85 30.02 -27.49
N ASN A 255 -11.67 31.12 -28.22
CA ASN A 255 -11.85 31.18 -29.69
C ASN A 255 -10.94 30.19 -30.47
N HIS A 256 -10.33 29.24 -29.76
CA HIS A 256 -9.57 28.12 -30.23
C HIS A 256 -10.45 26.88 -30.11
N MET A 257 -11.33 26.67 -31.10
CA MET A 257 -11.76 25.31 -31.39
C MET A 257 -10.50 24.48 -31.70
N GLU A 258 -10.41 23.25 -31.20
CA GLU A 258 -9.35 22.36 -31.64
C GLU A 258 -9.39 22.21 -33.17
N ALA A 259 -8.27 21.82 -33.81
CA ALA A 259 -8.24 21.55 -35.25
C ALA A 259 -9.28 20.51 -35.72
N ASN A 260 -9.86 19.75 -34.77
CA ASN A 260 -10.91 18.76 -34.95
C ASN A 260 -12.33 19.23 -34.50
N GLY A 261 -12.53 20.49 -34.11
CA GLY A 261 -13.83 21.04 -33.72
C GLY A 261 -14.33 20.68 -32.31
N GLN A 262 -13.52 20.02 -31.48
CA GLN A 262 -13.88 19.66 -30.09
C GLN A 262 -13.48 20.77 -29.09
N PRO A 263 -14.23 20.93 -27.98
CA PRO A 263 -13.85 21.83 -26.90
C PRO A 263 -12.55 21.36 -26.22
N PRO A 264 -11.71 22.29 -25.72
CA PRO A 264 -10.50 21.91 -24.99
C PRO A 264 -10.90 21.10 -23.76
N HIS A 265 -10.25 19.95 -23.55
CA HIS A 265 -10.50 19.09 -22.39
C HIS A 265 -9.18 18.64 -21.76
N VAL A 266 -9.24 18.36 -20.46
CA VAL A 266 -8.13 17.81 -19.69
C VAL A 266 -8.54 16.47 -19.12
N GLU A 267 -7.77 15.43 -19.41
CA GLU A 267 -7.94 14.10 -18.83
C GLU A 267 -7.24 14.04 -17.47
N LEU A 268 -8.00 13.79 -16.42
CA LEU A 268 -7.53 13.69 -15.04
C LEU A 268 -7.61 12.24 -14.59
N GLU A 269 -6.46 11.63 -14.31
CA GLU A 269 -6.43 10.30 -13.69
C GLU A 269 -6.47 10.48 -12.16
N MET A 270 -7.56 10.08 -11.52
CA MET A 270 -7.89 10.43 -10.13
C MET A 270 -8.28 9.21 -9.32
N THR A 271 -8.11 9.27 -8.00
CA THR A 271 -8.68 8.24 -7.10
C THR A 271 -10.19 8.41 -7.00
N THR A 272 -10.94 7.35 -6.69
CA THR A 272 -12.40 7.47 -6.55
C THR A 272 -12.80 8.46 -5.45
N LEU A 273 -11.99 8.64 -4.40
CA LEU A 273 -12.17 9.68 -3.38
C LEU A 273 -12.16 11.09 -4.01
N GLN A 274 -11.18 11.36 -4.88
CA GLN A 274 -11.09 12.63 -5.59
C GLN A 274 -12.26 12.83 -6.57
N ILE A 275 -12.69 11.76 -7.25
CA ILE A 275 -13.83 11.79 -8.17
C ILE A 275 -15.11 12.17 -7.41
N VAL A 276 -15.38 11.53 -6.26
CA VAL A 276 -16.55 11.82 -5.41
C VAL A 276 -16.54 13.29 -4.95
N VAL A 277 -15.37 13.81 -4.56
CA VAL A 277 -15.24 15.23 -4.17
C VAL A 277 -15.58 16.14 -5.34
N LEU A 278 -15.01 15.93 -6.54
CA LEU A 278 -15.32 16.77 -7.70
C LEU A 278 -16.77 16.62 -8.17
N TYR A 279 -17.37 15.45 -7.99
CA TYR A 279 -18.77 15.20 -8.34
C TYR A 279 -19.73 16.12 -7.58
N ALA A 280 -19.35 16.60 -6.39
CA ALA A 280 -20.14 17.56 -5.62
C ALA A 280 -20.41 18.89 -6.34
N TRP A 281 -19.65 19.20 -7.40
CA TRP A 281 -19.85 20.40 -8.24
C TRP A 281 -20.46 20.08 -9.62
N ARG A 282 -20.76 18.83 -9.96
CA ARG A 282 -21.19 18.43 -11.32
C ARG A 282 -22.41 19.19 -11.82
N HIS A 283 -23.40 19.40 -10.95
CA HIS A 283 -24.67 20.06 -11.26
C HIS A 283 -24.74 21.48 -10.67
N ARG A 284 -23.58 22.07 -10.38
CA ARG A 284 -23.44 23.39 -9.77
C ARG A 284 -22.66 24.30 -10.70
N ASP A 285 -22.90 25.60 -10.58
CA ASP A 285 -22.11 26.59 -11.30
C ASP A 285 -20.66 26.58 -10.79
N PHE A 286 -19.70 26.85 -11.69
CA PHE A 286 -18.26 26.86 -11.36
C PHE A 286 -17.91 27.85 -10.24
N ASP A 287 -18.67 28.94 -10.12
CA ASP A 287 -18.48 29.97 -9.09
C ASP A 287 -19.06 29.60 -7.72
N GLN A 288 -19.79 28.47 -7.62
CA GLN A 288 -20.41 28.07 -6.37
C GLN A 288 -19.37 27.56 -5.37
N ARG A 289 -19.24 28.31 -4.27
CA ARG A 289 -18.41 27.95 -3.13
C ARG A 289 -19.13 27.00 -2.21
N LEU A 290 -18.44 25.94 -1.79
CA LEU A 290 -18.94 24.92 -0.87
C LEU A 290 -18.10 24.92 0.39
N ARG A 291 -18.77 24.91 1.54
CA ARG A 291 -18.10 24.76 2.83
C ARG A 291 -17.72 23.31 3.08
N LEU A 292 -16.76 23.11 3.97
CA LEU A 292 -16.31 21.77 4.37
C LEU A 292 -17.49 20.89 4.85
N ASP A 293 -18.40 21.42 5.66
CA ASP A 293 -19.57 20.69 6.18
C ASP A 293 -20.54 20.24 5.07
N SER A 294 -20.76 21.10 4.07
CA SER A 294 -21.56 20.77 2.90
C SER A 294 -20.91 19.67 2.06
N LEU A 295 -19.58 19.68 1.95
CA LEU A 295 -18.82 18.64 1.26
C LEU A 295 -18.81 17.32 2.03
N LEU A 296 -18.74 17.34 3.37
CA LEU A 296 -18.88 16.13 4.19
C LEU A 296 -20.22 15.44 3.92
N THR A 297 -21.30 16.22 3.94
CA THR A 297 -22.65 15.70 3.69
C THR A 297 -22.80 15.17 2.26
N ALA A 298 -22.26 15.89 1.27
CA ALA A 298 -22.38 15.50 -0.14
C ALA A 298 -21.56 14.26 -0.50
N THR A 299 -20.37 14.10 0.10
CA THR A 299 -19.43 13.03 -0.25
C THR A 299 -19.56 11.79 0.63
N GLY A 300 -20.13 11.91 1.83
CA GLY A 300 -20.22 10.83 2.82
C GLY A 300 -18.87 10.39 3.41
N LEU A 301 -17.78 11.12 3.11
CA LEU A 301 -16.43 10.81 3.57
C LEU A 301 -16.23 11.17 5.05
N SER A 302 -15.28 10.50 5.70
CA SER A 302 -14.81 10.92 7.01
C SER A 302 -14.07 12.26 6.93
N ASP A 303 -14.14 13.07 7.99
CA ASP A 303 -13.47 14.38 8.07
C ASP A 303 -11.97 14.30 7.76
N LEU A 304 -11.28 13.27 8.28
CA LEU A 304 -9.87 13.04 8.02
C LEU A 304 -9.58 12.76 6.54
N GLU A 305 -10.41 11.95 5.88
CA GLU A 305 -10.21 11.56 4.48
C GLU A 305 -10.59 12.69 3.53
N LEU A 306 -11.67 13.41 3.81
CA LEU A 306 -12.09 14.56 3.01
C LEU A 306 -11.00 15.64 3.01
N ARG A 307 -10.46 16.00 4.17
CA ARG A 307 -9.38 16.99 4.28
C ARG A 307 -8.15 16.61 3.47
N LYS A 308 -7.69 15.36 3.59
CA LYS A 308 -6.56 14.83 2.80
C LYS A 308 -6.84 14.86 1.30
N THR A 309 -8.08 14.54 0.91
CA THR A 309 -8.50 14.52 -0.49
C THR A 309 -8.56 15.94 -1.05
N LEU A 310 -9.15 16.89 -0.33
CA LEU A 310 -9.20 18.31 -0.70
C LEU A 310 -7.79 18.89 -0.82
N TRP A 311 -6.92 18.65 0.17
CA TRP A 311 -5.53 19.09 0.11
C TRP A 311 -4.79 18.57 -1.12
N SER A 312 -5.05 17.32 -1.52
CA SER A 312 -4.44 16.74 -2.73
C SER A 312 -4.88 17.43 -4.04
N LEU A 313 -6.08 18.02 -4.03
CA LEU A 313 -6.70 18.71 -5.17
C LEU A 313 -6.37 20.20 -5.18
N SER A 314 -6.10 20.78 -4.00
CA SER A 314 -5.84 22.20 -3.83
C SER A 314 -4.35 22.56 -3.75
N GLU A 315 -3.48 21.70 -3.21
CA GLU A 315 -2.09 22.04 -2.90
C GLU A 315 -1.12 21.02 -3.51
N ARG A 316 -1.07 21.02 -4.85
CA ARG A 316 -0.21 20.10 -5.59
C ARG A 316 1.13 20.76 -5.99
N PRO A 317 2.29 20.31 -5.44
CA PRO A 317 3.57 21.03 -5.58
C PRO A 317 4.14 21.13 -7.01
N LYS A 318 3.62 20.35 -7.96
CA LYS A 318 4.14 20.25 -9.34
C LYS A 318 3.17 20.79 -10.38
N MET A 319 2.07 21.42 -9.96
CA MET A 319 1.07 21.99 -10.87
C MET A 319 1.05 23.51 -10.71
N GLU A 320 1.08 24.22 -11.84
CA GLU A 320 0.99 25.68 -11.88
C GLU A 320 -0.43 26.17 -11.58
N GLN A 321 -1.44 25.35 -11.90
CA GLN A 321 -2.84 25.62 -11.65
C GLN A 321 -3.45 24.46 -10.87
N GLN A 322 -4.07 24.78 -9.74
CA GLN A 322 -4.78 23.82 -8.90
C GLN A 322 -6.22 23.66 -9.40
N ILE A 323 -6.82 22.49 -9.24
CA ILE A 323 -8.19 22.24 -9.71
C ILE A 323 -9.23 22.81 -8.74
N ILE A 324 -8.95 22.74 -7.43
CA ILE A 324 -9.78 23.34 -6.38
C ILE A 324 -9.01 24.51 -5.78
N LEU A 325 -9.70 25.63 -5.61
CA LEU A 325 -9.26 26.78 -4.82
C LEU A 325 -10.01 26.81 -3.51
N TYR A 326 -9.44 27.46 -2.50
CA TYR A 326 -10.03 27.54 -1.18
C TYR A 326 -9.70 28.86 -0.48
N SER A 327 -10.50 29.21 0.53
CA SER A 327 -10.28 30.37 1.40
C SER A 327 -10.83 30.08 2.79
N PRO A 328 -10.13 30.43 3.90
CA PRO A 328 -8.81 31.08 3.96
C PRO A 328 -7.63 30.15 3.61
N GLU A 329 -6.46 30.73 3.31
CA GLU A 329 -5.22 29.98 3.07
C GLU A 329 -4.74 29.26 4.34
N VAL A 330 -4.26 28.03 4.19
CA VAL A 330 -3.85 27.17 5.31
C VAL A 330 -2.56 26.42 4.98
N ALA A 331 -1.78 26.06 6.01
CA ALA A 331 -0.47 25.44 5.83
C ALA A 331 -0.53 23.90 5.74
N SER A 332 -1.59 23.27 6.25
CA SER A 332 -1.79 21.82 6.23
C SER A 332 -3.26 21.44 6.08
N GLU A 333 -3.51 20.21 5.61
CA GLU A 333 -4.85 19.63 5.50
C GLU A 333 -5.63 19.63 6.83
N LYS A 334 -4.92 19.66 7.96
CA LYS A 334 -5.52 19.65 9.30
C LYS A 334 -6.11 21.00 9.70
N ASP A 335 -5.64 22.06 9.08
CA ASP A 335 -5.98 23.44 9.47
C ASP A 335 -7.23 23.95 8.76
N PHE A 336 -7.81 23.19 7.82
CA PHE A 336 -9.12 23.50 7.29
C PHE A 336 -10.15 23.63 8.42
N THR A 337 -11.15 24.48 8.25
CA THR A 337 -12.22 24.65 9.23
C THR A 337 -13.57 24.47 8.55
N ASN A 338 -14.64 24.40 9.33
CA ASN A 338 -15.99 24.34 8.78
C ASN A 338 -16.38 25.61 8.00
N GLU A 339 -15.63 26.70 8.23
CA GLU A 339 -15.77 27.97 7.52
C GLU A 339 -14.97 28.02 6.23
N THR A 340 -14.02 27.09 6.01
CA THR A 340 -13.26 27.03 4.77
C THR A 340 -14.19 26.75 3.59
N GLU A 341 -14.16 27.65 2.61
CA GLU A 341 -14.91 27.56 1.37
C GLU A 341 -14.00 27.03 0.26
N PHE A 342 -14.54 26.13 -0.56
CA PHE A 342 -13.86 25.49 -1.68
C PHE A 342 -14.65 25.73 -2.97
N TRP A 343 -13.96 25.93 -4.11
CA TRP A 343 -14.60 26.05 -5.43
C TRP A 343 -13.67 25.56 -6.54
N ILE A 344 -14.25 25.25 -7.71
CA ILE A 344 -13.47 24.83 -8.88
C ILE A 344 -12.73 26.04 -9.45
N ASN A 345 -11.45 25.86 -9.78
CA ASN A 345 -10.66 26.89 -10.44
C ASN A 345 -11.10 27.06 -11.91
N PRO A 346 -11.74 28.19 -12.30
CA PRO A 346 -12.18 28.40 -13.68
C PRO A 346 -11.00 28.56 -14.66
N SER A 347 -9.81 28.90 -14.16
CA SER A 347 -8.60 29.01 -14.98
C SER A 347 -7.90 27.66 -15.21
N PHE A 348 -8.32 26.59 -14.54
CA PHE A 348 -7.69 25.29 -14.66
C PHE A 348 -7.88 24.71 -16.06
N GLY A 349 -6.78 24.31 -16.71
CA GLY A 349 -6.81 23.78 -18.08
C GLY A 349 -6.95 24.84 -19.17
N VAL A 350 -7.09 26.12 -18.81
CA VAL A 350 -7.12 27.24 -19.76
C VAL A 350 -5.70 27.59 -20.18
N CYS A 351 -5.43 27.51 -21.49
CA CYS A 351 -4.12 27.83 -22.05
C CYS A 351 -3.82 29.33 -21.94
N ARG A 352 -2.83 29.72 -21.14
CA ARG A 352 -2.32 31.09 -21.13
C ARG A 352 -1.44 31.34 -22.37
N SER A 353 -1.89 32.23 -23.25
CA SER A 353 -1.14 32.93 -24.30
C SER A 353 -0.12 32.09 -25.11
N GLY A 354 -0.61 31.39 -26.14
CA GLY A 354 0.22 30.94 -27.29
C GLY A 354 1.05 29.65 -27.10
N ARG A 355 0.96 28.97 -25.95
CA ARG A 355 1.52 27.62 -25.78
C ARG A 355 0.38 26.61 -25.65
N PRO A 356 0.36 25.51 -26.43
CA PRO A 356 -0.60 24.45 -26.21
C PRO A 356 -0.42 23.88 -24.80
N PRO A 357 -1.48 23.37 -24.16
CA PRO A 357 -1.37 22.80 -22.83
C PRO A 357 -0.44 21.60 -22.95
N ASN A 358 0.72 21.69 -22.30
CA ASN A 358 1.83 20.77 -22.54
C ASN A 358 1.53 19.34 -22.05
N ARG A 359 0.37 19.11 -21.41
CA ARG A 359 -0.13 17.81 -20.92
C ARG A 359 -1.65 17.76 -20.96
N ARG A 360 -2.21 17.08 -21.98
CA ARG A 360 -3.65 16.76 -22.06
C ARG A 360 -4.08 15.77 -20.97
N ARG A 361 -3.16 14.94 -20.49
CA ARG A 361 -3.40 13.96 -19.41
C ARG A 361 -2.57 14.27 -18.16
N VAL A 362 -3.25 14.41 -17.03
CA VAL A 362 -2.67 14.72 -15.72
C VAL A 362 -3.03 13.63 -14.72
N ASN A 363 -2.03 12.88 -14.25
CA ASN A 363 -2.22 11.96 -13.13
C ASN A 363 -2.36 12.76 -11.84
N MET A 364 -3.51 12.74 -11.17
CA MET A 364 -3.85 13.39 -9.90
C MET A 364 -3.75 12.46 -8.68
N ILE A 365 -3.58 11.14 -8.90
CA ILE A 365 -3.41 10.14 -7.84
C ILE A 365 -2.16 10.47 -6.99
N GLY A 366 -1.05 10.87 -7.63
CA GLY A 366 0.09 11.50 -6.95
C GLY A 366 0.63 10.74 -5.71
N ARG A 367 0.78 11.46 -4.59
CA ARG A 367 1.24 10.95 -3.27
C ARG A 367 0.08 10.51 -2.35
N LEU A 368 -1.18 10.58 -2.79
CA LEU A 368 -2.27 9.94 -2.07
C LEU A 368 -2.00 8.45 -2.11
N GLN A 369 -1.29 7.96 -1.10
CA GLN A 369 -1.06 6.54 -1.00
C GLN A 369 -2.42 5.99 -0.63
N LEU A 370 -2.98 5.16 -1.51
CA LEU A 370 -4.26 4.46 -1.37
C LEU A 370 -4.39 3.62 -0.08
N THR A 371 -3.40 3.70 0.81
CA THR A 371 -3.18 2.80 1.93
C THR A 371 -2.32 3.49 3.00
N GLN A 372 -2.46 4.82 3.19
CA GLN A 372 -2.07 5.44 4.47
C GLN A 372 -3.21 5.32 5.47
N THR A 373 -3.48 4.09 5.92
CA THR A 373 -3.86 3.90 7.32
C THR A 373 -2.75 4.55 8.16
N GLY A 374 -3.09 5.20 9.26
CA GLY A 374 -2.10 5.94 10.05
C GLY A 374 -0.89 5.05 10.35
N CYS A 375 0.34 5.60 10.26
CA CYS A 375 1.58 4.89 10.58
C CYS A 375 1.49 4.08 11.90
N GLU A 376 0.64 4.53 12.83
CA GLU A 376 0.37 3.86 14.10
C GLU A 376 -0.50 2.60 13.99
N GLU A 377 -1.52 2.57 13.13
CA GLU A 377 -2.40 1.40 12.93
C GLU A 377 -1.64 0.25 12.27
N GLU A 378 -0.84 0.55 11.25
CA GLU A 378 0.05 -0.41 10.60
C GLU A 378 1.06 -0.98 11.62
N SER A 379 1.64 -0.11 12.45
CA SER A 379 2.58 -0.52 13.50
C SER A 379 1.92 -1.44 14.52
N LEU A 380 0.67 -1.16 14.92
CA LEU A 380 -0.10 -2.02 15.83
C LEU A 380 -0.42 -3.38 15.20
N ALA A 381 -0.83 -3.41 13.94
CA ALA A 381 -1.12 -4.66 13.23
C ALA A 381 0.12 -5.56 13.12
N ILE A 382 1.30 -4.97 12.88
CA ILE A 382 2.57 -5.69 12.85
C ILE A 382 2.89 -6.28 14.23
N VAL A 383 2.72 -5.51 15.30
CA VAL A 383 2.96 -5.98 16.68
C VAL A 383 2.02 -7.11 17.07
N GLN A 384 0.74 -7.02 16.71
CA GLN A 384 -0.23 -8.11 16.89
C GLN A 384 0.21 -9.37 16.15
N LEU A 385 0.66 -9.24 14.90
CA LEU A 385 1.15 -10.38 14.13
C LEU A 385 2.39 -11.01 14.77
N ARG A 386 3.32 -10.20 15.28
CA ARG A 386 4.49 -10.68 16.03
C ARG A 386 4.09 -11.47 17.27
N GLN A 387 3.12 -10.99 18.05
CA GLN A 387 2.61 -11.72 19.22
C GLN A 387 2.05 -13.09 18.82
N LEU A 388 1.24 -13.17 17.76
CA LEU A 388 0.70 -14.43 17.26
C LEU A 388 1.81 -15.38 16.79
N ARG A 389 2.85 -14.87 16.13
CA ARG A 389 4.02 -15.68 15.72
C ARG A 389 4.85 -16.18 16.89
N VAL A 390 5.02 -15.37 17.93
CA VAL A 390 5.70 -15.80 19.17
C VAL A 390 4.85 -16.87 19.87
N GLN A 391 3.53 -16.72 19.94
CA GLN A 391 2.63 -17.75 20.49
C GLN A 391 2.79 -19.09 19.73
N GLU A 392 2.72 -19.05 18.40
CA GLU A 392 2.90 -20.22 17.55
C GLU A 392 4.27 -20.89 17.78
N ALA A 393 5.34 -20.08 17.81
CA ALA A 393 6.71 -20.56 18.01
C ALA A 393 6.89 -21.21 19.39
N VAL A 394 6.38 -20.58 20.45
CA VAL A 394 6.46 -21.11 21.82
C VAL A 394 5.73 -22.44 21.93
N VAL A 395 4.49 -22.53 21.42
CA VAL A 395 3.72 -23.79 21.43
C VAL A 395 4.47 -24.88 20.67
N ARG A 396 5.05 -24.56 19.50
CA ARG A 396 5.84 -25.52 18.71
C ARG A 396 7.07 -26.04 19.46
N VAL A 397 7.83 -25.15 20.08
CA VAL A 397 9.03 -25.50 20.87
C VAL A 397 8.66 -26.38 22.07
N MET A 398 7.65 -25.96 22.83
CA MET A 398 7.22 -26.64 24.05
C MET A 398 6.59 -28.00 23.76
N LYS A 399 5.85 -28.13 22.66
CA LYS A 399 5.27 -29.42 22.24
C LYS A 399 6.35 -30.47 21.96
N ILE A 400 7.50 -30.06 21.42
CA ILE A 400 8.65 -30.94 21.11
C ILE A 400 9.46 -31.24 22.37
N ARG A 401 9.84 -30.20 23.13
CA ARG A 401 10.82 -30.32 24.22
C ARG A 401 10.20 -30.68 25.57
N LYS A 402 8.88 -30.51 25.71
CA LYS A 402 8.03 -30.80 26.88
C LYS A 402 8.36 -30.02 28.16
N ARG A 403 9.64 -29.79 28.48
CA ARG A 403 10.10 -29.03 29.65
C ARG A 403 11.33 -28.22 29.28
N LEU A 404 11.30 -26.90 29.51
CA LEU A 404 12.42 -26.00 29.21
C LEU A 404 12.46 -24.80 30.18
N PRO A 405 13.66 -24.32 30.56
CA PRO A 405 13.80 -23.05 31.26
C PRO A 405 13.61 -21.84 30.31
N PHE A 406 13.26 -20.68 30.87
CA PHE A 406 12.97 -19.45 30.12
C PHE A 406 14.05 -19.08 29.08
N ILE A 407 15.33 -19.16 29.45
CA ILE A 407 16.45 -18.76 28.59
C ILE A 407 16.52 -19.67 27.35
N GLU A 408 16.33 -20.97 27.52
CA GLU A 408 16.36 -21.93 26.42
C GLU A 408 15.13 -21.78 25.53
N VAL A 409 13.94 -21.54 26.11
CA VAL A 409 12.73 -21.20 25.33
C VAL A 409 13.01 -19.97 24.47
N TYR A 410 13.59 -18.91 25.05
CA TYR A 410 13.89 -17.68 24.32
C TYR A 410 14.88 -17.91 23.17
N GLN A 411 15.95 -18.66 23.39
CA GLN A 411 16.93 -18.99 22.35
C GLN A 411 16.29 -19.79 21.20
N GLN A 412 15.50 -20.81 21.51
CA GLN A 412 14.80 -21.62 20.50
C GLN A 412 13.79 -20.80 19.70
N VAL A 413 13.03 -19.93 20.37
CA VAL A 413 12.07 -19.02 19.72
C VAL A 413 12.77 -18.03 18.79
N ILE A 414 13.93 -17.46 19.19
CA ILE A 414 14.73 -16.62 18.30
C ILE A 414 15.20 -17.41 17.08
N CYS A 415 15.71 -18.63 17.27
CA CYS A 415 16.17 -19.45 16.15
C CYS A 415 15.08 -19.72 15.11
N LEU A 416 13.82 -19.87 15.55
CA LEU A 416 12.67 -20.05 14.66
C LEU A 416 12.20 -18.76 13.97
N LEU A 417 12.34 -17.60 14.63
CA LEU A 417 11.78 -16.33 14.15
C LEU A 417 12.80 -15.36 13.54
N LYS A 418 14.11 -15.63 13.64
CA LYS A 418 15.21 -14.75 13.19
C LYS A 418 15.09 -14.24 11.75
N ASP A 419 14.43 -15.00 10.87
CA ASP A 419 14.23 -14.64 9.46
C ASP A 419 13.00 -13.73 9.23
N GLN A 420 12.24 -13.44 10.29
CA GLN A 420 11.13 -12.50 10.31
C GLN A 420 11.46 -11.27 11.17
N PHE A 421 11.74 -11.52 12.46
CA PHE A 421 12.04 -10.49 13.45
C PHE A 421 12.69 -11.13 14.69
N ILE A 422 13.29 -10.30 15.54
CA ILE A 422 13.86 -10.74 16.81
C ILE A 422 12.90 -10.35 17.95
N PRO A 423 12.23 -11.31 18.62
CA PRO A 423 11.28 -11.00 19.69
C PRO A 423 11.97 -10.39 20.92
N SER A 424 11.28 -9.45 21.57
CA SER A 424 11.72 -8.90 22.86
C SER A 424 11.46 -9.91 23.99
N LYS A 425 12.30 -9.89 25.02
CA LYS A 425 12.07 -10.74 26.22
C LYS A 425 10.73 -10.44 26.89
N LYS A 426 10.28 -9.18 26.83
CA LYS A 426 8.99 -8.75 27.38
C LYS A 426 7.81 -9.34 26.60
N MET A 427 7.85 -9.26 25.27
CA MET A 427 6.83 -9.91 24.41
C MET A 427 6.75 -11.41 24.69
N LEU A 428 7.89 -12.09 24.86
CA LEU A 428 7.89 -13.51 25.21
C LEU A 428 7.24 -13.77 26.57
N LYS A 429 7.51 -12.95 27.59
CA LYS A 429 6.88 -13.08 28.92
C LYS A 429 5.36 -12.92 28.85
N GLU A 430 4.87 -11.88 28.17
CA GLU A 430 3.43 -11.65 27.96
C GLU A 430 2.77 -12.84 27.25
N VAL A 431 3.44 -13.41 26.24
CA VAL A 431 2.95 -14.59 25.51
C VAL A 431 2.92 -15.83 26.41
N LEU A 432 3.94 -16.05 27.23
CA LEU A 432 3.98 -17.19 28.16
C LEU A 432 2.86 -17.09 29.20
N GLU A 433 2.64 -15.90 29.77
CA GLU A 433 1.52 -15.65 30.70
C GLU A 433 0.18 -15.98 30.05
N TRP A 434 -0.05 -15.50 28.82
CA TRP A 434 -1.25 -15.81 28.06
C TRP A 434 -1.42 -17.31 27.76
N LEU A 435 -0.33 -18.02 27.47
CA LEU A 435 -0.35 -19.47 27.21
C LEU A 435 -0.61 -20.28 28.49
N ILE A 436 -0.18 -19.78 29.65
CA ILE A 436 -0.48 -20.38 30.97
C ILE A 436 -1.95 -20.20 31.32
N GLU A 437 -2.49 -18.99 31.14
CA GLU A 437 -3.92 -18.71 31.36
C GLU A 437 -4.83 -19.65 30.53
N ARG A 438 -4.40 -19.98 29.31
CA ARG A 438 -5.12 -20.90 28.41
C ARG A 438 -4.76 -22.37 28.57
N ARG A 439 -3.94 -22.74 29.56
CA ARG A 439 -3.54 -24.11 29.87
C ARG A 439 -2.83 -24.85 28.73
N TYR A 440 -2.10 -24.14 27.87
CA TYR A 440 -1.18 -24.78 26.92
C TYR A 440 0.13 -25.21 27.59
N ILE A 441 0.57 -24.43 28.57
CA ILE A 441 1.83 -24.58 29.29
C ILE A 441 1.56 -24.30 30.77
N GLU A 442 2.28 -24.95 31.67
CA GLU A 442 2.27 -24.67 33.10
C GLU A 442 3.68 -24.37 33.60
N ARG A 443 3.76 -23.68 34.74
CA ARG A 443 5.04 -23.53 35.45
C ARG A 443 5.32 -24.80 36.23
N ASP A 444 6.58 -25.19 36.25
CA ASP A 444 7.01 -26.33 37.03
C ASP A 444 6.86 -26.05 38.54
N SER A 445 6.34 -27.05 39.26
CA SER A 445 6.16 -27.04 40.71
C SER A 445 7.45 -26.76 41.50
N GLN A 446 8.60 -27.18 40.97
CA GLN A 446 9.90 -27.06 41.66
C GLN A 446 10.70 -25.83 41.23
N GLN A 447 10.48 -25.31 40.02
CA GLN A 447 11.27 -24.23 39.43
C GLN A 447 10.38 -23.26 38.66
N ILE A 448 10.21 -22.04 39.19
CA ILE A 448 9.32 -21.02 38.62
C ILE A 448 9.74 -20.59 37.20
N ASP A 449 11.05 -20.62 36.90
CA ASP A 449 11.61 -20.27 35.60
C ASP A 449 11.55 -21.39 34.55
N THR A 450 11.03 -22.56 34.93
CA THR A 450 10.88 -23.74 34.07
C THR A 450 9.42 -23.93 33.69
N PHE A 451 9.19 -24.14 32.40
CA PHE A 451 7.87 -24.32 31.82
C PHE A 451 7.68 -25.77 31.38
N VAL A 452 6.47 -26.30 31.53
CA VAL A 452 6.07 -27.66 31.15
C VAL A 452 4.87 -27.59 30.21
N TYR A 453 4.91 -28.37 29.13
CA TYR A 453 3.82 -28.45 28.15
C TYR A 453 2.69 -29.35 28.66
N VAL A 454 1.43 -28.89 28.60
CA VAL A 454 0.28 -29.55 29.25
C VAL A 454 -0.62 -30.29 28.26
N SER A 455 -0.76 -29.82 27.01
CA SER A 455 -1.67 -30.45 26.02
C SER A 455 -1.23 -30.28 24.58
#